data_AF-R7TE84-F1
#
_entry.id   AF-R7TE84-F1
#
_cell.length_a   1.000
_cell.length_b   1.000
_cell.length_c   1.000
_cell.angle_alpha   90.00
_cell.angle_beta   90.00
_cell.angle_gamma   90.00
#
_symmetry.space_group_name_H-M   'P 1'
#
loop_
_entity.id
_entity.type
_entity.pdbx_description
1 polymer ?
#
loop_
_entity_poly.entity_id
_entity_poly.type
_entity_poly.pdbx_seq_one_letter_code
_entity_poly.pdbx_strand_id
1 'polypeptide(L)' 'YGINSILYQRGIYPPETFTRVQKYGLTLLVSTDPELKKYLNTVLAQVKGEIIPQCLINYSSHLK' A
#
# COMPACT_ATOMS: atom_id res chain seq x y z
N TYR A 1 -0.74 -0.56 3.30
CA TYR A 1 -2.04 -0.28 3.97
C TYR A 1 -2.35 1.21 4.08
N GLY A 2 -1.37 2.11 4.24
CA GLY A 2 -1.62 3.55 4.36
C GLY A 2 -2.43 4.18 3.21
N ILE A 3 -2.26 3.72 1.96
CA ILE A 3 -3.04 4.22 0.82
C ILE A 3 -4.55 4.02 1.03
N ASN A 4 -4.97 2.86 1.56
CA ASN A 4 -6.39 2.61 1.83
C ASN A 4 -6.94 3.58 2.89
N SER A 5 -6.14 3.92 3.91
CA SER A 5 -6.51 4.91 4.92
C SER A 5 -6.69 6.31 4.32
N ILE A 6 -5.84 6.71 3.37
CA ILE A 6 -5.96 8.00 2.67
C ILE A 6 -7.23 8.04 1.81
N LEU A 7 -7.47 6.99 1.02
CA LEU A 7 -8.66 6.91 0.17
C LEU A 7 -9.96 7.02 0.99
N TYR A 8 -10.00 6.35 2.13
CA TYR A 8 -11.13 6.40 3.06
C TYR A 8 -11.30 7.79 3.70
N GLN A 9 -10.24 8.35 4.28
CA GLN A 9 -10.31 9.65 4.97
C GLN A 9 -10.64 10.82 4.04
N ARG A 10 -10.29 10.71 2.76
CA ARG A 10 -10.59 11.72 1.74
C ARG A 10 -11.94 11.52 1.05
N GLY A 11 -12.66 10.43 1.35
CA GLY A 11 -13.99 10.16 0.79
C GLY A 11 -14.02 9.97 -0.73
N ILE A 12 -12.91 9.55 -1.34
CA ILE A 12 -12.82 9.34 -2.80
C ILE A 12 -13.62 8.10 -3.24
N TYR A 13 -13.71 7.11 -2.34
CA TYR A 13 -14.51 5.90 -2.52
C TYR A 13 -15.56 5.80 -1.41
N PRO A 14 -16.73 5.20 -1.68
CA PRO A 14 -17.78 5.08 -0.69
C PRO A 14 -17.30 4.28 0.54
N PRO A 15 -17.67 4.68 1.76
CA PRO A 15 -17.20 4.02 2.98
C PRO A 15 -17.64 2.55 3.08
N GLU A 16 -18.77 2.17 2.48
CA GLU A 16 -19.28 0.80 2.42
C GLU A 16 -18.41 -0.15 1.60
N THR A 17 -17.55 0.38 0.71
CA THR A 17 -16.59 -0.43 -0.05
C THR A 17 -15.32 -0.72 0.75
N PHE A 18 -15.29 -0.47 2.06
CA PHE A 18 -14.15 -0.76 2.94
C PHE A 18 -14.54 -1.74 4.04
N THR A 19 -13.60 -2.61 4.38
CA THR A 19 -13.70 -3.52 5.52
C THR A 19 -12.60 -3.24 6.54
N ARG A 20 -12.88 -3.56 7.81
CA ARG A 20 -11.94 -3.42 8.92
C ARG A 20 -11.07 -4.68 9.00
N VAL A 21 -9.76 -4.48 9.11
CA VAL A 21 -8.78 -5.54 9.29
C VAL A 21 -7.85 -5.19 10.46
N GLN A 22 -7.50 -6.19 11.29
CA GLN A 22 -6.48 -6.02 12.32
C GLN A 22 -5.10 -6.34 11.75
N LYS A 23 -4.18 -5.36 11.77
CA LYS A 23 -2.78 -5.52 11.38
C LYS A 23 -1.89 -4.60 12.21
N TYR A 24 -0.71 -5.09 12.59
CA TYR A 24 0.26 -4.33 13.37
C TYR A 24 -0.30 -3.81 14.72
N GLY A 25 -1.25 -4.52 15.32
CA GLY A 25 -1.95 -4.08 16.54
C GLY A 25 -2.96 -2.93 16.32
N LEU A 26 -3.25 -2.57 15.06
CA LEU A 26 -4.17 -1.48 14.71
C LEU A 26 -5.35 -2.02 13.88
N THR A 27 -6.50 -1.37 14.03
CA THR A 27 -7.63 -1.58 13.12
C THR A 27 -7.48 -0.64 11.92
N LEU A 28 -7.35 -1.23 10.74
CA LEU A 28 -7.17 -0.53 9.48
C LEU A 28 -8.39 -0.75 8.58
N LEU A 29 -8.67 0.21 7.71
CA LEU A 29 -9.68 0.06 6.66
C LEU A 29 -9.00 -0.29 5.35
N VAL A 30 -9.55 -1.29 4.67
CA VAL A 30 -9.04 -1.81 3.40
C VAL A 30 -10.20 -1.93 2.43
N SER A 31 -10.02 -1.43 1.20
CA SER A 31 -11.06 -1.55 0.18
C SER A 31 -11.40 -3.02 -0.08
N THR A 32 -12.66 -3.32 -0.33
CA THR A 32 -13.15 -4.62 -0.81
C THR A 32 -13.21 -4.69 -2.33
N ASP A 33 -13.21 -3.54 -3.00
CA ASP A 33 -13.35 -3.40 -4.45
C ASP A 33 -12.20 -4.07 -5.21
N PRO A 34 -12.49 -5.03 -6.12
CA PRO A 34 -11.46 -5.82 -6.80
C PRO A 34 -10.68 -5.01 -7.84
N GLU A 35 -11.29 -4.01 -8.48
CA GLU A 35 -10.65 -3.19 -9.50
C GLU A 35 -9.60 -2.26 -8.88
N LEU A 36 -9.99 -1.58 -7.79
CA LEU A 36 -9.09 -0.75 -6.99
C LEU A 36 -7.94 -1.58 -6.41
N LYS A 37 -8.21 -2.78 -5.90
CA LYS A 37 -7.14 -3.69 -5.44
C LYS A 37 -6.17 -4.03 -6.55
N LYS A 38 -6.67 -4.35 -7.74
CA LYS A 38 -5.84 -4.68 -8.91
C LYS A 38 -4.95 -3.48 -9.27
N TYR A 39 -5.52 -2.29 -9.37
CA TYR A 39 -4.78 -1.07 -9.65
C TYR A 39 -3.69 -0.81 -8.61
N LEU A 40 -4.03 -0.83 -7.32
CA LEU A 40 -3.08 -0.62 -6.24
C LEU A 40 -1.96 -1.67 -6.26
N ASN A 41 -2.27 -2.93 -6.56
CA ASN A 41 -1.26 -3.99 -6.66
C ASN A 41 -0.28 -3.74 -7.81
N THR A 42 -0.77 -3.31 -8.99
CA THR A 42 0.10 -2.97 -10.13
C THR A 42 1.05 -1.82 -9.78
N VAL A 43 0.53 -0.73 -9.22
CA VAL A 43 1.35 0.44 -8.83
C VAL A 43 2.35 0.07 -7.73
N LEU A 44 1.91 -0.66 -6.71
CA LEU A 44 2.80 -1.10 -5.62
C LEU A 44 3.89 -2.07 -6.10
N ALA A 45 3.61 -2.90 -7.11
CA ALA A 45 4.60 -3.79 -7.71
C ALA A 45 5.72 -2.99 -8.41
N GLN A 46 5.36 -1.97 -9.19
CA GLN A 46 6.32 -1.07 -9.85
C GLN A 46 7.20 -0.37 -8.81
N VAL A 47 6.58 0.24 -7.79
CA VAL A 47 7.27 0.96 -6.71
C VAL A 47 8.22 0.03 -5.94
N LYS A 48 7.82 -1.21 -5.65
CA LYS A 48 8.73 -2.19 -5.00
C LYS A 48 9.88 -2.60 -5.90
N GLY A 49 9.59 -2.85 -7.18
CA GLY A 49 10.57 -3.25 -8.17
C GLY A 49 11.65 -2.18 -8.41
N GLU A 50 11.30 -0.90 -8.26
CA GLU A 50 12.27 0.19 -8.40
C GLU A 50 13.02 0.49 -7.09
N ILE A 51 12.31 0.56 -5.97
CA ILE A 51 12.89 1.08 -4.73
C ILE A 51 13.72 0.02 -3.99
N ILE A 52 13.31 -1.25 -3.97
CA ILE A 52 14.02 -2.28 -3.21
C ILE A 52 15.40 -2.60 -3.79
N PRO A 53 15.56 -2.83 -5.11
CA PRO A 53 16.89 -3.07 -5.68
C PRO A 53 17.81 -1.88 -5.48
N GLN A 54 17.31 -0.64 -5.68
CA GLN A 54 18.11 0.56 -5.49
C GLN A 54 18.55 0.74 -4.04
N CYS A 55 17.67 0.50 -3.06
CA CYS A 55 18.02 0.54 -1.65
C CYS A 55 19.09 -0.51 -1.27
N LEU A 56 18.96 -1.74 -1.78
CA LEU A 56 19.95 -2.80 -1.52
C LEU A 56 21.31 -2.49 -2.14
N ILE A 57 21.32 -1.93 -3.36
CA ILE A 57 22.54 -1.50 -4.05
C ILE A 57 23.23 -0.39 -3.25
N ASN A 58 22.49 0.64 -2.83
CA ASN A 58 23.02 1.77 -2.06
C ASN A 58 23.49 1.38 -0.65
N TYR A 59 22.83 0.41 0.00
CA TYR A 59 23.25 -0.06 1.32
C TYR A 59 24.55 -0.87 1.25
N SER A 60 24.71 -1.71 0.22
CA SER A 60 25.91 -2.52 -0.01
C SER A 60 27.14 -1.67 -0.37
N SER A 61 26.96 -0.54 -1.05
CA SER A 61 28.06 0.39 -1.36
C SER A 61 28.52 1.23 -0.17
N HIS A 62 27.71 1.40 0.87
CA HIS A 62 28.08 2.15 2.08
C HIS A 62 28.74 1.29 3.17
N LEU A 63 28.63 -0.05 3.05
CA LEU A 63 29.27 -1.02 3.95
C LEU A 63 30.65 -1.51 3.45
N LYS A 64 31.13 -0.98 2.32
CA LYS A 64 32.49 -1.15 1.81
C LYS A 64 33.27 0.15 1.98
#